data_AF-M1H541-F1
#
_entry.id   AF-M1H541-F1
#
_cell.length_a   1.000
_cell.length_b   1.000
_cell.length_c   1.000
_cell.angle_alpha   90.00
_cell.angle_beta   90.00
_cell.angle_gamma   90.00
#
_symmetry.space_group_name_H-M   'P 1'
#
loop_
_entity.id
_entity.type
_entity.pdbx_description
1 polymer ?
#
loop_
_entity_poly.entity_id
_entity_poly.type
_entity_poly.pdbx_seq_one_letter_code
_entity_poly.pdbx_strand_id
1 'polypeptide(L)' 'MGRSYNHSPSPPRGYRRRTRSPSPRGRYGGRDTDRDLPTSLLVRNLRRDCRPDDLRRPFGKFGPVKDIYLPKDYYTR' A
#
# COMPACT_ATOMS: atom_id res chain seq x y z
N MET A 1 -33.73 45.97 -45.53
CA MET A 1 -34.26 45.91 -44.15
C MET A 1 -33.98 44.53 -43.59
N GLY A 2 -33.13 44.43 -42.58
CA GLY A 2 -32.75 43.14 -41.99
C GLY A 2 -33.83 42.57 -41.07
N ARG A 3 -33.71 41.27 -40.78
CA ARG A 3 -34.11 40.65 -39.50
C ARG A 3 -33.28 39.37 -39.33
N SER A 4 -32.31 39.48 -38.42
CA SER A 4 -31.54 38.36 -37.89
C SER A 4 -32.49 37.42 -37.14
N TYR A 5 -32.57 36.16 -37.55
CA TYR A 5 -33.05 35.09 -36.69
C TYR A 5 -31.87 34.17 -36.42
N ASN A 6 -31.39 34.23 -35.17
CA ASN A 6 -30.45 33.30 -34.58
C ASN A 6 -31.00 31.88 -34.74
N HIS A 7 -30.47 31.12 -35.70
CA HIS A 7 -30.64 29.68 -35.73
C HIS A 7 -29.38 29.05 -35.14
N SER A 8 -29.36 28.91 -33.81
CA SER A 8 -28.36 28.08 -33.13
C SER A 8 -28.49 26.65 -33.66
N PRO A 9 -27.47 26.07 -34.31
CA PRO A 9 -27.55 24.69 -34.76
C PRO A 9 -27.68 23.79 -33.52
N SER A 10 -28.70 22.93 -33.52
CA SER A 10 -28.85 21.89 -32.50
C SER A 10 -27.54 21.12 -32.35
N PRO A 11 -27.05 20.87 -31.11
CA PRO A 11 -25.82 20.13 -30.93
C PRO A 11 -25.97 18.74 -31.56
N PRO A 12 -24.93 18.23 -32.25
CA PRO A 12 -24.98 16.92 -32.85
C PRO A 12 -25.34 15.88 -31.77
N ARG A 13 -26.32 15.02 -32.06
CA ARG A 13 -26.77 13.91 -31.20
C ARG A 13 -25.62 12.91 -31.04
N GLY A 14 -24.68 13.22 -30.15
CA GLY A 14 -23.60 12.34 -29.75
C GLY A 14 -24.13 11.27 -28.80
N TYR A 15 -24.56 10.12 -29.33
CA TYR A 15 -24.90 8.96 -28.50
C TYR A 15 -24.49 7.63 -29.13
N ARG A 16 -23.22 7.50 -29.57
CA ARG A 16 -22.62 6.16 -29.79
C ARG A 16 -21.13 6.10 -29.49
N ARG A 17 -20.78 6.32 -28.22
CA ARG A 17 -19.70 5.57 -27.57
C ARG A 17 -20.16 5.24 -26.16
N ARG A 18 -20.89 4.12 -26.01
CA ARG A 18 -20.94 3.42 -24.73
C ARG A 18 -19.55 2.83 -24.54
N THR A 19 -18.59 3.67 -24.15
CA THR A 19 -17.36 3.20 -23.53
C THR A 19 -17.82 2.31 -22.40
N ARG A 20 -17.64 1.00 -22.60
CA ARG A 20 -17.85 -0.04 -21.63
C ARG A 20 -17.29 0.51 -20.32
N SER A 21 -18.16 0.78 -19.35
CA SER A 21 -17.74 1.23 -18.03
C SER A 21 -16.55 0.35 -17.64
N PRO A 22 -15.40 0.92 -17.22
CA PRO A 22 -14.27 0.11 -16.84
C PRO A 22 -14.79 -0.94 -15.87
N SER A 23 -14.86 -2.20 -16.30
CA SER A 23 -15.24 -3.29 -15.43
C SER A 23 -14.32 -3.16 -14.22
N PRO A 24 -14.85 -3.19 -12.98
CA PRO A 24 -14.03 -2.97 -11.80
C PRO A 24 -12.85 -3.92 -11.92
N ARG A 25 -11.68 -3.38 -12.26
CA ARG A 25 -10.48 -4.18 -12.44
C ARG A 25 -10.36 -4.91 -11.13
N GLY A 26 -10.47 -6.24 -11.19
CA GLY A 26 -10.42 -7.11 -10.04
C GLY A 26 -9.27 -6.67 -9.14
N ARG A 27 -9.63 -5.90 -8.11
CA ARG A 27 -8.79 -5.60 -6.96
C ARG A 27 -9.11 -6.69 -5.93
N TYR A 28 -8.99 -7.94 -6.36
CA TYR A 28 -8.51 -8.97 -5.46
C TYR A 28 -6.99 -8.75 -5.47
N GLY A 29 -6.43 -7.72 -4.83
CA GLY A 29 -6.50 -7.59 -3.38
C GLY A 29 -5.68 -8.68 -2.69
N GLY A 30 -4.96 -9.53 -3.43
CA GLY A 30 -4.14 -10.63 -2.89
C GLY A 30 -2.80 -10.20 -2.33
N ARG A 31 -2.71 -9.02 -1.71
CA ARG A 31 -1.47 -8.55 -1.07
C ARG A 31 -1.67 -7.96 0.32
N ASP A 32 -2.91 -7.68 0.72
CA ASP A 32 -3.20 -7.30 2.10
C ASP A 32 -3.27 -8.55 3.00
N THR A 33 -3.76 -9.68 2.49
CA THR A 33 -3.81 -10.94 3.26
C THR A 33 -2.42 -11.49 3.62
N ASP A 34 -1.40 -11.19 2.81
CA ASP A 34 -0.01 -11.61 3.06
C ASP A 34 0.69 -10.74 4.12
N ARG A 35 0.29 -9.47 4.25
CA ARG A 35 0.87 -8.52 5.21
C ARG A 35 0.53 -8.83 6.66
N ASP A 36 -0.59 -9.50 6.89
CA ASP A 36 -1.13 -9.75 8.22
C ASP A 36 -0.86 -11.17 8.74
N LEU A 37 -0.17 -12.00 7.95
CA LEU A 37 0.35 -13.28 8.44
C LEU A 37 1.32 -13.01 9.60
N PRO A 38 1.24 -13.78 10.70
CA PRO A 38 2.16 -13.64 11.82
C PRO A 38 3.57 -14.09 11.37
N THR A 39 4.43 -13.13 11.05
CA THR A 39 5.83 -13.37 10.71
C THR A 39 6.70 -12.88 11.87
N SER A 40 7.12 -13.78 12.75
CA SER A 40 8.03 -13.48 13.87
C SER A 40 9.25 -14.41 13.81
N LEU A 41 10.43 -13.88 14.19
CA LEU A 41 11.68 -14.62 14.18
C LEU A 41 12.29 -14.63 15.60
N LEU A 42 12.71 -15.82 16.05
CA LEU A 42 13.50 -15.96 17.27
C LEU A 42 14.99 -15.96 16.93
N VAL A 43 15.68 -14.88 17.29
CA VAL A 43 17.14 -14.76 17.12
C VAL A 43 17.81 -15.06 18.46
N ARG A 44 18.73 -16.03 18.46
CA ARG A 44 19.48 -16.47 19.66
C ARG A 44 20.95 -16.09 19.53
N ASN A 45 21.70 -16.24 20.63
CA ASN A 45 23.15 -15.99 20.68
C ASN A 45 23.51 -14.52 20.33
N LEU A 46 22.66 -13.58 20.73
CA LEU A 46 22.98 -12.16 20.65
C LEU A 46 23.91 -11.77 21.79
N ARG A 47 24.78 -10.79 21.53
CA ARG A 47 25.61 -10.19 22.59
C ARG A 47 24.71 -9.51 23.63
N ARG A 48 25.18 -9.45 24.88
CA ARG A 48 24.43 -8.82 26.00
C ARG A 48 24.16 -7.33 25.78
N ASP A 49 25.02 -6.66 25.02
CA ASP A 49 24.93 -5.24 24.67
C ASP A 49 24.18 -4.98 23.36
N CYS A 50 23.54 -5.99 22.76
CA CYS A 50 22.83 -5.87 21.49
C CYS A 50 21.69 -4.83 21.58
N ARG A 51 21.65 -3.94 20.60
CA ARG A 51 20.62 -2.90 20.48
C ARG A 51 19.66 -3.20 19.33
N PRO A 52 18.45 -2.63 19.33
CA PRO A 52 17.50 -2.79 18.23
C PRO A 52 18.08 -2.38 16.87
N ASP A 53 18.92 -1.34 16.83
CA ASP A 53 19.56 -0.86 15.59
C ASP A 53 20.51 -1.88 14.97
N ASP A 54 21.16 -2.70 15.79
CA ASP A 54 22.06 -3.77 15.34
C ASP A 54 21.30 -4.88 14.60
N LEU A 55 19.99 -5.03 14.87
CA LEU A 55 19.10 -5.96 14.18
C LEU A 55 18.41 -5.29 12.98
N ARG A 56 18.00 -4.02 13.09
CA ARG A 56 17.30 -3.32 11.99
C ARG A 56 18.11 -3.31 10.69
N ARG A 57 19.42 -3.05 10.76
CA ARG A 57 20.28 -2.98 9.57
C ARG A 57 20.40 -4.30 8.79
N PRO A 58 20.79 -5.43 9.40
CA PRO A 58 20.90 -6.69 8.68
C PRO A 58 19.54 -7.24 8.24
N PHE A 59 18.51 -7.20 9.08
CA PHE A 59 17.18 -7.73 8.75
C PHE A 59 16.41 -6.84 7.76
N GLY A 60 16.67 -5.52 7.76
CA GLY A 60 16.06 -4.57 6.83
C GLY A 60 16.35 -4.86 5.36
N LYS A 61 17.41 -5.62 5.05
CA LYS A 61 17.74 -6.06 3.68
C LYS A 61 16.70 -7.03 3.11
N PHE A 62 15.99 -7.74 3.96
CA PHE A 62 14.99 -8.74 3.57
C PHE A 62 13.56 -8.17 3.56
N GLY A 63 13.38 -6.94 4.04
CA GLY A 63 12.09 -6.27 4.09
C GLY A 63 11.96 -5.34 5.30
N PRO A 64 10.82 -4.62 5.40
CA PRO A 64 10.55 -3.77 6.54
C PRO A 64 10.42 -4.61 7.82
N VAL A 65 11.17 -4.22 8.86
CA VAL A 65 11.04 -4.80 10.20
C VAL A 65 9.90 -4.08 10.94
N LYS A 66 8.86 -4.83 11.32
CA LYS A 66 7.69 -4.30 12.05
C LYS A 66 8.09 -3.81 13.44
N ASP A 67 8.61 -4.71 14.25
CA ASP A 67 8.99 -4.48 15.64
C ASP A 67 10.14 -5.39 16.07
N ILE A 68 10.79 -5.03 17.18
CA ILE A 68 11.89 -5.79 17.77
C ILE A 68 11.65 -5.86 19.27
N TYR A 69 11.65 -7.07 19.81
CA TYR A 69 11.58 -7.32 21.25
C TYR A 69 12.92 -7.87 21.74
N LEU A 70 13.57 -7.14 22.65
CA LEU A 70 14.76 -7.61 23.36
C LEU A 70 14.39 -7.86 24.82
N PRO A 71 14.59 -9.09 25.33
CA PRO A 71 14.41 -9.37 26.75
C PRO A 71 15.35 -8.49 27.57
N LYS A 72 14.79 -7.73 28.49
CA LYS A 72 15.57 -6.96 29.46
C LYS A 72 15.84 -7.84 30.68
N ASP A 73 17.08 -7.82 31.17
CA ASP A 73 17.34 -8.34 32.50
C ASP A 73 16.80 -7.33 33.52
N TYR A 74 15.71 -7.70 34.18
CA TYR A 74 15.04 -6.85 35.18
C TYR A 74 15.65 -7.01 36.58
N TYR A 75 16.46 -8.04 36.80
CA TYR A 75 16.92 -8.44 38.12
C TYR A 75 18.38 -8.09 38.39
N THR A 76 19.19 -7.95 37.34
CA THR A 76 20.58 -7.49 37.47
C THR A 76 20.70 -6.07 36.90
N ARG A 77 20.86 -5.08 37.78
CA ARG A 77 21.10 -3.67 37.43
C ARG A 77 22.57 -3.34 37.53
#